data_AF-A0A1L8SVQ3-F1
#
_entry.id   AF-A0A1L8SVQ3-F1
#
_cell.length_a   1.000
_cell.length_b   1.000
_cell.length_c   1.000
_cell.angle_alpha   90.00
_cell.angle_beta   90.00
_cell.angle_gamma   90.00
#
_symmetry.space_group_name_H-M   'P 1'
#
loop_
_entity.id
_entity.type
_entity.pdbx_description
1 polymer ?
#
loop_
_entity_poly.entity_id
_entity_poly.type
_entity_poly.pdbx_seq_one_letter_code
_entity_poly.pdbx_strand_id
1 'polypeptide(L)'
;MSITAETAKEHAKDPAVLCCRAEAGKVIAADDLEDPAIFPDLEDSGLLELAEDTLTIEQVLGTTLKETTDALIPLTRELLDGVSEDTKEEAPAAPAEDAAPAAPMAPVPPVAPVAPVGGQTIRIHIAEGRGIDLEVPMSVAGQMGVAPVAAPPAQPVEGAPAPTPEAAAPEAKVEEKVVRSVRRDHMKIEKVIFGDETKIDGTTLVLRKMEDLCEEAAEMEELVESVTFEIITPDKYNEYSETIMDVQPIAAKVDGADIGHGVTRVLDGVVMVLTGTDANGVQIGEFGSSEGELDRNIMWGRPGAPDKGEIFIKTQVTIKEGANMERPGPLAAHKASDYITQEIREAVKKADESLVVEHDEIVQTRRIGNKRVVIVKEIMGQGAMHDNLIMPIEPVGTLGAKPNVDLGNLPIILAPTEVLDGGIHALTCIGPASKETSRHYWREPLVREAMEDEEIDLVGVMFVGSPQANTEKYYVSKRLGMTIEAMDVDGAIVTTEGFGNNHIDFASHIEEIGKRGIKVVGDSYSAVQGALVVGNPEMIAMVDNNKSMQGIENEILSNNTLCKEDAIRDLAMLKTLMGGGTIKAAERKWNPSVKANNIEIIEKTTGKKIDLVDNEQVLPKSKKRQEIYEVE
;
A
#
# COMPACT_ATOMS: atom_id res chain seq x y z
N MET A 1 6.33 8.18 -24.43
CA MET A 1 7.79 8.24 -24.16
C MET A 1 8.46 7.22 -25.04
N SER A 2 9.54 7.55 -25.73
CA SER A 2 10.15 6.56 -26.62
C SER A 2 10.82 5.41 -25.87
N ILE A 3 10.78 4.22 -26.46
CA ILE A 3 11.32 3.00 -25.86
C ILE A 3 12.83 2.89 -26.02
N THR A 4 13.47 2.13 -25.12
CA THR A 4 14.89 1.79 -25.23
C THR A 4 15.10 0.56 -26.11
N ALA A 5 16.35 0.30 -26.52
CA ALA A 5 16.68 -0.91 -27.28
C ALA A 5 16.48 -2.22 -26.48
N GLU A 6 16.45 -2.15 -25.15
CA GLU A 6 16.16 -3.30 -24.28
C GLU A 6 14.65 -3.56 -24.27
N THR A 7 13.86 -2.52 -24.02
CA THR A 7 12.38 -2.55 -24.09
C THR A 7 11.88 -3.02 -25.46
N ALA A 8 12.50 -2.57 -26.55
CA ALA A 8 12.13 -2.99 -27.90
C ALA A 8 12.35 -4.50 -28.16
N LYS A 9 13.23 -5.17 -27.41
CA LYS A 9 13.40 -6.63 -27.49
C LYS A 9 12.35 -7.37 -26.68
N GLU A 10 12.00 -6.86 -25.50
CA GLU A 10 10.97 -7.42 -24.64
C GLU A 10 9.59 -7.35 -25.32
N HIS A 11 9.32 -6.24 -26.00
CA HIS A 11 8.09 -5.96 -26.72
C HIS A 11 8.19 -6.21 -28.24
N ALA A 12 9.12 -7.07 -28.68
CA ALA A 12 9.41 -7.29 -30.11
C ALA A 12 8.16 -7.65 -30.95
N LYS A 13 7.19 -8.33 -30.34
CA LYS A 13 5.96 -8.80 -31.00
C LYS A 13 4.77 -7.86 -30.83
N ASP A 14 4.93 -6.78 -30.07
CA ASP A 14 3.86 -5.83 -29.86
C ASP A 14 3.78 -4.85 -31.04
N PRO A 15 2.64 -4.16 -31.23
CA PRO A 15 2.45 -3.22 -32.33
C PRO A 15 3.49 -2.09 -32.32
N ALA A 16 3.83 -1.57 -33.49
CA ALA A 16 4.74 -0.45 -33.63
C ALA A 16 3.98 0.86 -33.90
N VAL A 17 4.15 1.84 -33.01
CA VAL A 17 3.53 3.17 -33.11
C VAL A 17 4.61 4.23 -32.96
N LEU A 18 4.55 5.30 -33.75
CA LEU A 18 5.53 6.40 -33.62
C LEU A 18 5.35 7.18 -32.32
N CYS A 19 6.43 7.38 -31.56
CA CYS A 19 6.42 8.25 -30.38
C CYS A 19 6.23 9.73 -30.73
N CYS A 20 6.71 10.08 -31.91
CA CYS A 20 7.11 11.42 -32.25
C CYS A 20 6.92 11.60 -33.75
N ARG A 21 6.63 12.83 -34.20
CA ARG A 21 6.64 13.12 -35.64
C ARG A 21 8.00 12.75 -36.24
N ALA A 22 7.99 11.95 -37.30
CA ALA A 22 9.16 11.50 -38.02
C ALA A 22 9.11 11.98 -39.47
N GLU A 23 10.23 12.49 -39.98
CA GLU A 23 10.33 12.99 -41.34
C GLU A 23 10.57 11.84 -42.35
N ALA A 24 10.08 12.03 -43.58
CA ALA A 24 10.29 11.08 -44.67
C ALA A 24 11.78 10.72 -44.86
N GLY A 25 12.06 9.43 -45.08
CA GLY A 25 13.41 8.89 -45.23
C GLY A 25 14.13 8.54 -43.92
N LYS A 26 13.48 8.71 -42.76
CA LYS A 26 14.03 8.30 -41.46
C LYS A 26 14.06 6.78 -41.34
N VAL A 27 15.18 6.24 -40.85
CA VAL A 27 15.30 4.83 -40.47
C VAL A 27 14.76 4.67 -39.05
N ILE A 28 13.76 3.82 -38.88
CA ILE A 28 13.09 3.61 -37.59
C ILE A 28 14.03 2.92 -36.60
N ALA A 29 14.27 3.57 -35.47
CA ALA A 29 15.01 3.04 -34.33
C ALA A 29 14.09 2.86 -33.11
N ALA A 30 14.59 2.22 -32.05
CA ALA A 30 13.81 1.98 -30.84
C ALA A 30 13.32 3.30 -30.21
N ASP A 31 14.14 4.35 -30.22
CA ASP A 31 13.81 5.67 -29.68
C ASP A 31 12.82 6.47 -30.54
N ASP A 32 12.34 5.89 -31.65
CA ASP A 32 11.26 6.44 -32.48
C ASP A 32 9.90 5.81 -32.18
N LEU A 33 9.87 4.73 -31.42
CA LEU A 33 8.67 3.95 -31.13
C LEU A 33 8.13 4.29 -29.74
N GLU A 34 6.81 4.36 -29.65
CA GLU A 34 6.09 4.57 -28.40
C GLU A 34 6.02 3.26 -27.60
N ASP A 35 5.89 3.38 -26.29
CA ASP A 35 5.85 2.23 -25.38
C ASP A 35 4.53 1.45 -25.53
N PRO A 36 4.54 0.18 -25.96
CA PRO A 36 3.33 -0.61 -26.07
C PRO A 36 2.56 -0.74 -24.75
N ALA A 37 3.23 -0.59 -23.61
CA ALA A 37 2.58 -0.60 -22.30
C ALA A 37 1.53 0.52 -22.15
N ILE A 38 1.67 1.64 -22.88
CA ILE A 38 0.73 2.77 -22.81
C ILE A 38 -0.35 2.75 -23.91
N PHE A 39 -0.22 1.91 -24.94
CA PHE A 39 -1.18 1.91 -26.07
C PHE A 39 -2.61 1.71 -25.62
N PRO A 40 -2.89 0.78 -24.69
CA PRO A 40 -4.27 0.57 -24.30
C PRO A 40 -4.87 1.78 -23.52
N ASP A 41 -4.07 2.65 -22.90
CA ASP A 41 -4.54 3.94 -22.34
C ASP A 41 -4.78 4.98 -23.45
N LEU A 42 -3.95 4.95 -24.50
CA LEU A 42 -4.14 5.80 -25.67
C LEU A 42 -5.39 5.41 -26.47
N GLU A 43 -5.70 4.11 -26.56
CA GLU A 43 -6.94 3.60 -27.15
C GLU A 43 -8.16 3.99 -26.31
N ASP A 44 -8.10 3.81 -24.98
CA ASP A 44 -9.18 4.19 -24.06
C ASP A 44 -9.46 5.71 -24.09
N SER A 45 -8.44 6.54 -24.31
CA SER A 45 -8.59 8.00 -24.46
C SER A 45 -8.97 8.46 -25.88
N GLY A 46 -9.04 7.53 -26.84
CA GLY A 46 -9.32 7.82 -28.25
C GLY A 46 -8.19 8.55 -28.96
N LEU A 47 -6.97 8.53 -28.40
CA LEU A 47 -5.76 9.12 -28.99
C LEU A 47 -5.03 8.16 -29.94
N LEU A 48 -5.30 6.87 -29.85
CA LEU A 48 -4.72 5.83 -30.69
C LEU A 48 -5.82 4.85 -31.13
N GLU A 49 -5.76 4.41 -32.37
CA GLU A 49 -6.57 3.29 -32.87
C GLU A 49 -5.60 2.32 -33.56
N LEU A 50 -5.44 1.13 -33.02
CA LEU A 50 -4.59 0.10 -33.63
C LEU A 50 -5.39 -0.62 -34.73
N ALA A 51 -4.93 -0.49 -35.98
CA ALA A 51 -5.50 -1.23 -37.10
C ALA A 51 -4.98 -2.68 -37.11
N GLU A 52 -5.79 -3.62 -37.64
CA GLU A 52 -5.41 -5.05 -37.75
C GLU A 52 -4.13 -5.29 -38.57
N ASP A 53 -3.75 -4.34 -39.43
CA ASP A 53 -2.56 -4.41 -40.28
C ASP A 53 -1.33 -3.69 -39.71
N THR A 54 -1.38 -3.29 -38.44
CA THR A 54 -0.23 -2.68 -37.73
C THR A 54 0.90 -3.70 -37.61
N LEU A 55 2.11 -3.28 -38.00
CA LEU A 55 3.31 -4.11 -37.92
C LEU A 55 3.86 -4.16 -36.49
N THR A 56 4.62 -5.21 -36.18
CA THR A 56 5.26 -5.36 -34.87
C THR A 56 6.57 -4.59 -34.77
N ILE A 57 7.05 -4.32 -33.55
CA ILE A 57 8.33 -3.64 -33.30
C ILE A 57 9.49 -4.31 -34.05
N GLU A 58 9.60 -5.64 -34.00
CA GLU A 58 10.67 -6.37 -34.70
C GLU A 58 10.60 -6.24 -36.23
N GLN A 59 9.40 -6.01 -36.78
CA GLN A 59 9.19 -5.88 -38.23
C GLN A 59 9.56 -4.48 -38.75
N VAL A 60 9.46 -3.45 -37.91
CA VAL A 60 9.69 -2.06 -38.33
C VAL A 60 11.11 -1.57 -38.04
N LEU A 61 11.82 -2.15 -37.08
CA LEU A 61 13.17 -1.70 -36.72
C LEU A 61 14.14 -1.83 -37.91
N GLY A 62 14.78 -0.72 -38.27
CA GLY A 62 15.69 -0.64 -39.41
C GLY A 62 15.00 -0.43 -40.77
N THR A 63 13.68 -0.39 -40.82
CA THR A 63 12.93 0.01 -42.03
C THR A 63 12.94 1.54 -42.21
N THR A 64 12.61 2.02 -43.41
CA THR A 64 12.66 3.46 -43.74
C THR A 64 11.26 4.01 -43.95
N LEU A 65 10.94 5.14 -43.33
CA LEU A 65 9.64 5.82 -43.47
C LEU A 65 9.50 6.49 -44.84
N LYS A 66 8.41 6.25 -45.57
CA LYS A 66 8.20 6.77 -46.95
C LYS A 66 7.78 8.23 -46.98
N GLU A 67 6.99 8.67 -46.02
CA GLU A 67 6.44 10.02 -45.93
C GLU A 67 6.56 10.56 -44.50
N THR A 68 6.43 11.88 -44.34
CA THR A 68 6.48 12.49 -43.00
C THR A 68 5.19 12.12 -42.26
N THR A 69 5.32 11.49 -41.09
CA THR A 69 4.21 10.96 -40.31
C THR A 69 4.22 11.58 -38.92
N ASP A 70 3.06 12.01 -38.43
CA ASP A 70 2.91 12.58 -37.10
C ASP A 70 3.04 11.50 -35.99
N ALA A 71 3.13 11.94 -34.73
CA ALA A 71 3.18 11.05 -33.58
C ALA A 71 1.87 10.24 -33.42
N LEU A 72 1.94 9.12 -32.69
CA LEU A 72 0.83 8.22 -32.38
C LEU A 72 0.16 7.57 -33.61
N ILE A 73 0.89 7.49 -34.72
CA ILE A 73 0.44 6.76 -35.91
C ILE A 73 0.99 5.33 -35.87
N PRO A 74 0.12 4.30 -35.91
CA PRO A 74 0.53 2.91 -36.09
C PRO A 74 1.26 2.71 -37.42
N LEU A 75 2.39 2.00 -37.39
CA LEU A 75 3.21 1.76 -38.57
C LEU A 75 2.68 0.56 -39.35
N THR A 76 2.20 0.82 -40.56
CA THR A 76 1.74 -0.21 -41.50
C THR A 76 2.73 -0.38 -42.66
N ARG A 77 2.55 -1.43 -43.47
CA ARG A 77 3.39 -1.68 -44.65
C ARG A 77 3.36 -0.56 -45.68
N GLU A 78 2.28 0.22 -45.71
CA GLU A 78 2.13 1.31 -46.66
C GLU A 78 3.09 2.46 -46.36
N LEU A 79 3.38 2.69 -45.07
CA LEU A 79 4.23 3.77 -44.57
C LEU A 79 5.74 3.44 -44.61
N LEU A 80 6.12 2.17 -44.77
CA LEU A 80 7.51 1.71 -44.60
C LEU A 80 8.10 1.02 -45.83
N ASP A 81 9.33 1.40 -46.18
CA ASP A 81 10.19 0.72 -47.15
C ASP A 81 11.12 -0.27 -46.42
N GLY A 82 11.22 -1.49 -46.95
CA GLY A 82 12.13 -2.52 -46.42
C GLY A 82 11.52 -3.52 -45.43
N VAL A 83 10.20 -3.54 -45.27
CA VAL A 83 9.48 -4.59 -44.51
C VAL A 83 9.60 -5.92 -45.27
N SER A 84 10.08 -6.96 -44.59
CA SER A 84 10.24 -8.32 -45.17
C SER A 84 8.89 -8.95 -45.54
N GLU A 85 8.77 -9.57 -46.73
CA GLU A 85 7.48 -10.09 -47.27
C GLU A 85 6.95 -11.37 -46.60
N ASP A 86 7.70 -12.02 -45.69
CA ASP A 86 7.47 -13.41 -45.26
C ASP A 86 6.73 -13.60 -43.92
N THR A 87 5.86 -12.68 -43.50
CA THR A 87 4.97 -12.91 -42.35
C THR A 87 3.54 -12.46 -42.63
N LYS A 88 2.75 -13.37 -43.20
CA LYS A 88 1.28 -13.37 -43.07
C LYS A 88 0.90 -14.35 -41.96
N GLU A 89 0.09 -13.87 -41.03
CA GLU A 89 -0.54 -14.66 -39.96
C GLU A 89 -1.30 -15.88 -40.51
N GLU A 90 -1.10 -17.03 -39.87
CA GLU A 90 -2.07 -18.13 -39.88
C GLU A 90 -3.18 -17.81 -38.88
N ALA A 91 -4.41 -17.67 -39.38
CA ALA A 91 -5.61 -17.60 -38.55
C ALA A 91 -5.86 -18.93 -37.80
N PRO A 92 -6.40 -18.92 -36.56
CA PRO A 92 -6.58 -20.14 -35.77
C PRO A 92 -7.75 -20.97 -36.31
N ALA A 93 -7.47 -22.19 -36.76
CA ALA A 93 -8.48 -23.20 -37.08
C ALA A 93 -8.78 -24.09 -35.86
N ALA A 94 -10.07 -24.34 -35.63
CA ALA A 94 -10.61 -25.24 -34.61
C ALA A 94 -10.10 -26.70 -34.77
N PRO A 95 -10.01 -27.50 -33.69
CA PRO A 95 -9.32 -28.78 -33.70
C PRO A 95 -10.17 -29.91 -34.30
N ALA A 96 -9.57 -30.71 -35.16
CA ALA A 96 -10.07 -32.03 -35.55
C ALA A 96 -8.91 -33.03 -35.63
N GLU A 97 -9.21 -34.26 -35.21
CA GLU A 97 -8.31 -35.36 -34.86
C GLU A 97 -7.45 -35.93 -36.01
N ASP A 98 -6.29 -36.43 -35.57
CA ASP A 98 -5.68 -37.74 -35.88
C ASP A 98 -4.60 -37.94 -36.96
N ALA A 99 -3.66 -38.80 -36.55
CA ALA A 99 -2.73 -39.66 -37.29
C ALA A 99 -1.42 -39.09 -37.89
N ALA A 100 -0.31 -39.53 -37.28
CA ALA A 100 1.08 -39.49 -37.76
C ALA A 100 1.29 -40.35 -39.05
N PRO A 101 2.43 -40.28 -39.79
CA PRO A 101 3.75 -40.70 -39.28
C PRO A 101 4.99 -39.93 -39.80
N ALA A 102 6.09 -40.14 -39.07
CA ALA A 102 7.43 -39.60 -39.28
C ALA A 102 8.23 -40.26 -40.43
N ALA A 103 9.21 -39.53 -40.98
CA ALA A 103 10.35 -40.03 -41.75
C ALA A 103 11.53 -38.99 -41.72
N PRO A 104 12.77 -39.30 -42.11
CA PRO A 104 13.87 -39.66 -41.21
C PRO A 104 15.06 -38.67 -41.21
N MET A 105 15.85 -38.65 -40.12
CA MET A 105 17.13 -37.95 -40.05
C MET A 105 18.29 -38.80 -40.60
N ALA A 106 19.18 -38.16 -41.36
CA ALA A 106 20.40 -38.74 -41.92
C ALA A 106 21.57 -38.79 -40.89
N PRO A 107 22.55 -39.71 -41.05
CA PRO A 107 23.57 -39.98 -40.04
C PRO A 107 24.81 -39.08 -40.15
N VAL A 108 25.42 -38.75 -39.01
CA VAL A 108 26.71 -38.06 -38.87
C VAL A 108 27.82 -39.09 -38.58
N PRO A 109 29.02 -39.01 -39.19
CA PRO A 109 30.07 -40.02 -39.04
C PRO A 109 30.84 -39.89 -37.70
N PRO A 110 31.48 -40.98 -37.21
CA PRO A 110 32.16 -40.99 -35.92
C PRO A 110 33.59 -40.42 -35.99
N VAL A 111 34.00 -39.70 -34.95
CA VAL A 111 35.38 -39.23 -34.76
C VAL A 111 36.09 -40.13 -33.73
N ALA A 112 37.33 -40.53 -34.05
CA ALA A 112 38.17 -41.43 -33.27
C ALA A 112 38.72 -40.79 -31.97
N PRO A 113 39.03 -41.58 -30.92
CA PRO A 113 39.53 -41.04 -29.66
C PRO A 113 41.03 -40.75 -29.69
N VAL A 114 41.43 -39.59 -29.14
CA VAL A 114 42.83 -39.20 -28.91
C VAL A 114 43.13 -39.28 -27.40
N ALA A 115 44.28 -39.88 -27.05
CA ALA A 115 44.76 -40.05 -25.69
C ALA A 115 45.24 -38.74 -25.03
N PRO A 116 45.23 -38.62 -23.67
CA PRO A 116 45.53 -37.37 -23.00
C PRO A 116 47.04 -37.14 -22.87
N VAL A 117 47.50 -35.95 -23.27
CA VAL A 117 48.82 -35.39 -22.91
C VAL A 117 48.55 -34.09 -22.16
N GLY A 118 49.06 -33.99 -20.92
CA GLY A 118 48.73 -32.93 -19.98
C GLY A 118 49.36 -31.57 -20.29
N GLY A 119 48.69 -30.51 -19.80
CA GLY A 119 49.31 -29.21 -19.51
C GLY A 119 48.91 -28.02 -20.40
N GLN A 120 47.62 -27.74 -20.62
CA GLN A 120 47.20 -26.50 -21.29
C GLN A 120 46.13 -25.72 -20.52
N THR A 121 46.35 -24.41 -20.40
CA THR A 121 45.43 -23.39 -19.87
C THR A 121 44.53 -22.89 -21.00
N ILE A 122 43.23 -22.73 -20.75
CA ILE A 122 42.32 -22.13 -21.73
C ILE A 122 42.31 -20.60 -21.53
N ARG A 123 42.53 -19.87 -22.62
CA ARG A 123 42.39 -18.40 -22.69
C ARG A 123 41.08 -18.06 -23.36
N ILE A 124 40.20 -17.35 -22.66
CA ILE A 124 38.93 -16.86 -23.20
C ILE A 124 39.02 -15.34 -23.28
N HIS A 125 38.83 -14.81 -24.49
CA HIS A 125 38.80 -13.38 -24.77
C HIS A 125 37.36 -12.97 -25.12
N ILE A 126 36.80 -12.02 -24.36
CA ILE A 126 35.44 -11.51 -24.56
C ILE A 126 35.54 -10.03 -24.99
N ALA A 127 35.05 -9.74 -26.19
CA ALA A 127 35.38 -8.51 -26.92
C ALA A 127 34.42 -7.32 -26.72
N GLU A 128 33.30 -7.46 -25.99
CA GLU A 128 32.36 -6.35 -25.75
C GLU A 128 32.36 -5.88 -24.29
N GLY A 129 32.63 -4.58 -24.10
CA GLY A 129 32.46 -3.89 -22.82
C GLY A 129 33.62 -4.05 -21.83
N ARG A 130 34.79 -3.47 -22.15
CA ARG A 130 36.03 -3.40 -21.33
C ARG A 130 36.91 -4.65 -21.28
N GLY A 131 37.07 -5.34 -22.42
CA GLY A 131 38.16 -6.28 -22.74
C GLY A 131 38.77 -7.04 -21.55
N ILE A 132 38.25 -8.23 -21.27
CA ILE A 132 38.70 -9.09 -20.17
C ILE A 132 39.36 -10.35 -20.74
N ASP A 133 40.58 -10.64 -20.30
CA ASP A 133 41.30 -11.88 -20.58
C ASP A 133 41.25 -12.81 -19.36
N LEU A 134 40.59 -13.96 -19.49
CA LEU A 134 40.51 -14.99 -18.44
C LEU A 134 41.40 -16.18 -18.78
N GLU A 135 42.31 -16.52 -17.87
CA GLU A 135 43.12 -17.74 -17.91
C GLU A 135 42.61 -18.73 -16.85
N VAL A 136 42.06 -19.87 -17.28
CA VAL A 136 41.53 -20.90 -16.38
C VAL A 136 42.30 -22.22 -16.53
N PRO A 137 42.88 -22.77 -15.45
CA PRO A 137 43.44 -24.13 -15.43
C PRO A 137 42.32 -25.18 -15.49
N MET A 138 42.42 -26.15 -16.41
CA MET A 138 41.39 -27.18 -16.65
C MET A 138 41.10 -28.17 -15.49
N SER A 139 41.70 -28.01 -14.31
CA SER A 139 41.41 -28.88 -13.16
C SER A 139 40.03 -28.65 -12.53
N VAL A 140 39.33 -27.55 -12.86
CA VAL A 140 38.04 -27.18 -12.26
C VAL A 140 36.83 -27.45 -13.18
N ALA A 141 37.05 -27.61 -14.49
CA ALA A 141 35.97 -27.83 -15.47
C ALA A 141 35.52 -29.31 -15.59
N GLY A 142 36.17 -30.24 -14.89
CA GLY A 142 35.92 -31.69 -15.01
C GLY A 142 34.79 -32.26 -14.14
N GLN A 143 34.05 -31.43 -13.41
CA GLN A 143 32.97 -31.90 -12.50
C GLN A 143 31.54 -31.72 -13.02
N MET A 144 31.36 -31.20 -14.24
CA MET A 144 30.05 -31.16 -14.89
C MET A 144 30.07 -31.94 -16.20
N GLY A 145 29.43 -33.11 -16.19
CA GLY A 145 28.97 -33.80 -17.40
C GLY A 145 29.76 -35.04 -17.78
N VAL A 146 29.42 -36.19 -17.20
CA VAL A 146 29.62 -37.49 -17.85
C VAL A 146 28.41 -38.38 -17.59
N ALA A 147 27.76 -38.81 -18.68
CA ALA A 147 26.70 -39.81 -18.68
C ALA A 147 27.23 -41.19 -18.26
N PRO A 148 26.43 -42.04 -17.57
CA PRO A 148 26.92 -43.29 -17.03
C PRO A 148 27.07 -44.38 -18.10
N VAL A 149 28.19 -45.10 -18.03
CA VAL A 149 28.47 -46.33 -18.79
C VAL A 149 27.81 -47.53 -18.11
N ALA A 150 27.21 -48.41 -18.90
CA ALA A 150 26.49 -49.60 -18.47
C ALA A 150 27.36 -50.65 -17.73
N ALA A 151 26.77 -51.27 -16.70
CA ALA A 151 27.29 -52.42 -15.96
C ALA A 151 26.45 -53.70 -16.27
N PRO A 152 26.99 -54.92 -16.05
CA PRO A 152 26.48 -56.17 -16.63
C PRO A 152 25.20 -56.72 -15.94
N PRO A 153 24.48 -57.67 -16.55
CA PRO A 153 23.11 -57.97 -16.18
C PRO A 153 23.03 -58.84 -14.92
N ALA A 154 22.15 -58.45 -13.99
CA ALA A 154 21.70 -59.28 -12.87
C ALA A 154 20.21 -59.64 -13.03
N GLN A 155 19.88 -60.85 -12.60
CA GLN A 155 18.61 -61.56 -12.79
C GLN A 155 17.39 -60.92 -12.09
N PRO A 156 16.15 -61.28 -12.50
CA PRO A 156 14.95 -60.62 -12.02
C PRO A 156 14.59 -61.09 -10.60
N VAL A 157 14.41 -60.13 -9.70
CA VAL A 157 13.78 -60.30 -8.40
C VAL A 157 12.52 -59.44 -8.36
N GLU A 158 11.39 -60.10 -8.13
CA GLU A 158 10.07 -59.51 -7.94
C GLU A 158 10.02 -58.63 -6.67
N GLY A 159 9.28 -57.52 -6.76
CA GLY A 159 8.78 -56.76 -5.61
C GLY A 159 9.62 -55.55 -5.20
N ALA A 160 9.32 -54.38 -5.77
CA ALA A 160 9.77 -53.09 -5.25
C ALA A 160 8.56 -52.37 -4.60
N PRO A 161 8.66 -51.89 -3.34
CA PRO A 161 7.64 -51.06 -2.73
C PRO A 161 7.63 -49.66 -3.35
N ALA A 162 6.46 -49.01 -3.29
CA ALA A 162 6.23 -47.65 -3.78
C ALA A 162 7.25 -46.65 -3.19
N PRO A 163 7.58 -45.56 -3.93
CA PRO A 163 8.52 -44.56 -3.46
C PRO A 163 7.98 -43.93 -2.17
N THR A 164 8.76 -44.03 -1.10
CA THR A 164 8.57 -43.26 0.13
C THR A 164 8.66 -41.76 -0.21
N PRO A 165 7.75 -40.93 0.29
CA PRO A 165 7.85 -39.48 0.14
C PRO A 165 9.18 -39.01 0.72
N GLU A 166 9.84 -38.12 -0.02
CA GLU A 166 11.05 -37.42 0.40
C GLU A 166 10.77 -36.77 1.76
N ALA A 167 11.58 -37.12 2.76
CA ALA A 167 11.41 -36.65 4.12
C ALA A 167 11.46 -35.13 4.14
N ALA A 168 10.41 -34.50 4.70
CA ALA A 168 10.38 -33.07 4.97
C ALA A 168 11.69 -32.64 5.64
N ALA A 169 12.26 -31.54 5.16
CA ALA A 169 13.34 -30.86 5.85
C ALA A 169 12.94 -30.68 7.33
N PRO A 170 13.88 -30.87 8.28
CA PRO A 170 13.54 -30.74 9.70
C PRO A 170 12.93 -29.36 9.92
N GLU A 171 11.69 -29.32 10.43
CA GLU A 171 11.02 -28.08 10.80
C GLU A 171 11.98 -27.27 11.67
N ALA A 172 12.39 -26.10 11.17
CA ALA A 172 13.17 -25.16 11.96
C ALA A 172 12.34 -24.86 13.21
N LYS A 173 12.91 -25.14 14.40
CA LYS A 173 12.19 -24.93 15.65
C LYS A 173 11.89 -23.44 15.81
N VAL A 174 10.63 -23.07 15.67
CA VAL A 174 10.18 -21.69 15.90
C VAL A 174 10.29 -21.39 17.40
N GLU A 175 11.06 -20.37 17.75
CA GLU A 175 11.19 -19.86 19.12
C GLU A 175 10.33 -18.60 19.26
N GLU A 176 9.34 -18.65 20.14
CA GLU A 176 8.55 -17.49 20.50
C GLU A 176 9.23 -16.70 21.61
N LYS A 177 9.39 -15.40 21.36
CA LYS A 177 9.95 -14.45 22.32
C LYS A 177 9.04 -13.24 22.46
N VAL A 178 8.40 -13.11 23.60
CA VAL A 178 7.74 -11.85 23.99
C VAL A 178 8.80 -10.76 24.15
N VAL A 179 8.68 -9.70 23.37
CA VAL A 179 9.63 -8.57 23.38
C VAL A 179 9.17 -7.47 24.32
N ARG A 180 7.88 -7.14 24.27
CA ARG A 180 7.24 -6.07 25.04
C ARG A 180 5.73 -6.24 24.99
N SER A 181 5.04 -5.56 25.89
CA SER A 181 3.60 -5.42 25.87
C SER A 181 3.18 -4.06 26.41
N VAL A 182 1.94 -3.68 26.08
CA VAL A 182 1.23 -2.56 26.69
C VAL A 182 -0.14 -3.04 27.12
N ARG A 183 -0.53 -2.70 28.35
CA ARG A 183 -1.87 -2.98 28.88
C ARG A 183 -2.76 -1.77 28.65
N ARG A 184 -3.99 -2.00 28.23
CA ARG A 184 -5.02 -0.97 28.16
C ARG A 184 -6.07 -1.19 29.24
N ASP A 185 -6.35 -0.15 30.00
CA ASP A 185 -7.36 -0.13 31.06
C ASP A 185 -8.56 0.70 30.59
N HIS A 186 -9.69 0.04 30.38
CA HIS A 186 -10.87 0.62 29.75
C HIS A 186 -11.85 1.16 30.78
N MET A 187 -12.24 2.43 30.60
CA MET A 187 -13.27 3.10 31.40
C MET A 187 -14.44 3.48 30.51
N LYS A 188 -15.63 3.02 30.87
CA LYS A 188 -16.84 3.25 30.08
C LYS A 188 -17.45 4.62 30.37
N ILE A 189 -17.71 5.39 29.32
CA ILE A 189 -18.47 6.64 29.37
C ILE A 189 -19.83 6.45 28.68
N GLU A 190 -20.89 6.85 29.38
CA GLU A 190 -22.27 6.81 28.89
C GLU A 190 -22.89 8.21 28.80
N LYS A 191 -22.21 9.22 29.35
CA LYS A 191 -22.71 10.59 29.38
C LYS A 191 -21.57 11.60 29.44
N VAL A 192 -21.70 12.69 28.70
CA VAL A 192 -20.84 13.87 28.80
C VAL A 192 -21.68 15.08 29.21
N ILE A 193 -21.25 15.81 30.24
CA ILE A 193 -21.93 17.02 30.73
C ILE A 193 -20.93 18.12 31.08
N PHE A 194 -21.42 19.36 31.18
CA PHE A 194 -20.64 20.48 31.72
C PHE A 194 -20.79 20.61 33.24
N GLY A 195 -19.72 21.03 33.91
CA GLY A 195 -19.64 21.28 35.35
C GLY A 195 -18.53 22.28 35.70
N ASP A 196 -18.13 22.32 36.96
CA ASP A 196 -17.11 23.26 37.46
C ASP A 196 -15.66 22.79 37.22
N GLU A 197 -15.44 21.47 37.08
CA GLU A 197 -14.13 20.85 36.92
C GLU A 197 -14.23 19.68 35.93
N THR A 198 -13.19 19.50 35.10
CA THR A 198 -13.07 18.32 34.22
C THR A 198 -12.65 17.09 35.02
N LYS A 199 -13.52 16.08 35.06
CA LYS A 199 -13.31 14.84 35.84
C LYS A 199 -14.16 13.68 35.32
N ILE A 200 -13.82 12.47 35.76
CA ILE A 200 -14.63 11.27 35.53
C ILE A 200 -15.38 10.93 36.82
N ASP A 201 -16.71 10.85 36.75
CA ASP A 201 -17.60 10.50 37.86
C ASP A 201 -18.48 9.31 37.47
N GLY A 202 -18.10 8.10 37.89
CA GLY A 202 -18.73 6.87 37.42
C GLY A 202 -18.57 6.71 35.91
N THR A 203 -19.68 6.60 35.18
CA THR A 203 -19.73 6.56 33.71
C THR A 203 -20.00 7.92 33.07
N THR A 204 -19.84 9.02 33.82
CA THR A 204 -20.04 10.39 33.31
C THR A 204 -18.70 11.12 33.21
N LEU A 205 -18.38 11.62 32.01
CA LEU A 205 -17.32 12.59 31.81
C LEU A 205 -17.91 14.00 32.05
N VAL A 206 -17.43 14.66 33.09
CA VAL A 206 -17.75 16.07 33.35
C VAL A 206 -16.63 16.90 32.72
N LEU A 207 -16.99 17.86 31.88
CA LEU A 207 -16.08 18.86 31.33
C LEU A 207 -16.32 20.18 32.07
N ARG A 208 -15.27 20.97 32.32
CA ARG A 208 -15.46 22.34 32.81
C ARG A 208 -16.16 23.21 31.74
N LYS A 209 -16.43 24.46 32.10
CA LYS A 209 -17.08 25.42 31.20
C LYS A 209 -16.39 25.50 29.83
N MET A 210 -17.20 25.39 28.78
CA MET A 210 -16.74 25.40 27.40
C MET A 210 -16.03 26.71 27.06
N GLU A 211 -16.56 27.84 27.52
CA GLU A 211 -16.00 29.16 27.22
C GLU A 211 -14.54 29.26 27.66
N ASP A 212 -14.25 28.84 28.90
CA ASP A 212 -12.91 28.90 29.47
C ASP A 212 -11.96 27.92 28.74
N LEU A 213 -12.41 26.70 28.44
CA LEU A 213 -11.64 25.69 27.69
C LEU A 213 -11.24 26.20 26.29
N CYS A 214 -12.22 26.77 25.60
CA CYS A 214 -12.08 27.21 24.22
C CYS A 214 -11.24 28.48 24.10
N GLU A 215 -11.36 29.42 25.04
CA GLU A 215 -10.53 30.62 25.09
C GLU A 215 -9.06 30.24 25.26
N GLU A 216 -8.76 29.37 26.24
CA GLU A 216 -7.39 28.89 26.48
C GLU A 216 -6.84 28.08 25.29
N ALA A 217 -7.65 27.21 24.69
CA ALA A 217 -7.26 26.43 23.51
C ALA A 217 -6.94 27.34 22.30
N ALA A 218 -7.69 28.42 22.10
CA ALA A 218 -7.45 29.38 21.03
C ALA A 218 -6.16 30.19 21.27
N GLU A 219 -5.89 30.60 22.51
CA GLU A 219 -4.69 31.36 22.87
C GLU A 219 -3.37 30.59 22.69
N MET A 220 -3.43 29.25 22.65
CA MET A 220 -2.26 28.39 22.49
C MET A 220 -1.58 28.51 21.12
N GLU A 221 -2.32 28.87 20.07
CA GLU A 221 -1.81 28.88 18.70
C GLU A 221 -2.17 30.18 17.97
N GLU A 222 -1.16 30.88 17.45
CA GLU A 222 -1.32 32.22 16.85
C GLU A 222 -2.29 32.26 15.66
N LEU A 223 -2.46 31.14 14.95
CA LEU A 223 -3.33 31.05 13.78
C LEU A 223 -4.79 30.73 14.12
N VAL A 224 -5.11 30.39 15.38
CA VAL A 224 -6.46 30.07 15.80
C VAL A 224 -7.17 31.35 16.23
N GLU A 225 -8.31 31.64 15.60
CA GLU A 225 -9.15 32.79 15.94
C GLU A 225 -10.21 32.43 16.98
N SER A 226 -10.73 31.21 16.90
CA SER A 226 -11.67 30.70 17.90
C SER A 226 -11.72 29.17 17.90
N VAL A 227 -12.07 28.63 19.06
CA VAL A 227 -12.42 27.23 19.25
C VAL A 227 -13.83 27.19 19.83
N THR A 228 -14.62 26.20 19.42
CA THR A 228 -15.85 25.81 20.12
C THR A 228 -15.97 24.29 20.04
N PHE A 229 -16.86 23.68 20.83
CA PHE A 229 -17.16 22.26 20.64
C PHE A 229 -18.59 21.92 21.00
N GLU A 230 -19.08 20.83 20.41
CA GLU A 230 -20.42 20.33 20.61
C GLU A 230 -20.37 18.90 21.16
N ILE A 231 -21.30 18.59 22.06
CA ILE A 231 -21.55 17.22 22.49
C ILE A 231 -22.62 16.62 21.57
N ILE A 232 -22.18 15.74 20.67
CA ILE A 232 -23.06 15.03 19.74
C ILE A 232 -23.36 13.65 20.29
N THR A 233 -24.63 13.42 20.62
CA THR A 233 -25.17 12.12 21.02
C THR A 233 -25.88 11.46 19.84
N PRO A 234 -26.21 10.15 19.91
CA PRO A 234 -26.81 9.44 18.77
C PRO A 234 -28.10 10.05 18.20
N ASP A 235 -28.87 10.77 19.01
CA ASP A 235 -30.07 11.51 18.59
C ASP A 235 -29.78 12.76 17.75
N LYS A 236 -28.52 13.16 17.64
CA LYS A 236 -28.03 14.33 16.89
C LYS A 236 -27.19 13.98 15.66
N TYR A 237 -27.04 12.71 15.31
CA TYR A 237 -26.24 12.34 14.12
C TYR A 237 -26.82 12.88 12.80
N ASN A 238 -28.08 13.32 12.78
CA ASN A 238 -28.68 13.98 11.62
C ASN A 238 -28.36 15.49 11.54
N GLU A 239 -27.57 16.03 12.47
CA GLU A 239 -27.13 17.42 12.44
C GLU A 239 -25.97 17.61 11.45
N TYR A 240 -25.86 18.82 10.92
CA TYR A 240 -24.79 19.20 10.00
C TYR A 240 -23.44 19.25 10.72
N SER A 241 -22.39 18.84 10.02
CA SER A 241 -21.00 19.00 10.43
C SER A 241 -20.18 19.54 9.28
N GLU A 242 -19.21 20.39 9.63
CA GLU A 242 -18.07 20.66 8.76
C GLU A 242 -17.24 19.38 8.56
N THR A 243 -16.32 19.41 7.61
CA THR A 243 -15.52 18.25 7.27
C THR A 243 -14.67 17.77 8.43
N ILE A 244 -14.69 16.45 8.61
CA ILE A 244 -13.94 15.81 9.68
C ILE A 244 -12.48 15.74 9.25
N MET A 245 -11.65 16.46 9.99
CA MET A 245 -10.21 16.48 9.84
C MET A 245 -9.60 15.24 10.51
N ASP A 246 -10.05 14.93 11.72
CA ASP A 246 -9.53 13.80 12.50
C ASP A 246 -10.56 13.22 13.47
N VAL A 247 -10.35 11.96 13.83
CA VAL A 247 -11.09 11.24 14.87
C VAL A 247 -10.04 10.61 15.77
N GLN A 248 -10.13 10.86 17.07
CA GLN A 248 -9.12 10.44 18.02
C GLN A 248 -9.75 9.64 19.18
N PRO A 249 -9.14 8.52 19.61
CA PRO A 249 -9.45 7.95 20.91
C PRO A 249 -9.09 8.95 22.02
N ILE A 250 -9.80 8.88 23.15
CA ILE A 250 -9.38 9.59 24.36
C ILE A 250 -8.64 8.58 25.24
N ALA A 251 -7.32 8.69 25.25
CA ALA A 251 -6.45 7.80 26.01
C ALA A 251 -5.28 8.56 26.63
N ALA A 252 -4.78 8.07 27.76
CA ALA A 252 -3.68 8.68 28.50
C ALA A 252 -2.71 7.63 29.06
N LYS A 253 -1.41 7.93 28.98
CA LYS A 253 -0.39 7.16 29.70
C LYS A 253 -0.47 7.45 31.19
N VAL A 254 -0.35 6.40 32.00
CA VAL A 254 -0.25 6.52 33.46
C VAL A 254 1.15 6.16 33.93
N ASP A 255 1.49 6.55 35.16
CA ASP A 255 2.78 6.27 35.81
C ASP A 255 4.03 6.72 35.03
N GLY A 256 3.88 7.70 34.13
CA GLY A 256 4.96 8.23 33.30
C GLY A 256 5.49 7.24 32.27
N ALA A 257 4.68 6.24 31.88
CA ALA A 257 5.04 5.27 30.85
C ALA A 257 5.13 5.92 29.46
N ASP A 258 6.08 5.44 28.65
CA ASP A 258 6.20 5.84 27.25
C ASP A 258 5.16 5.11 26.37
N ILE A 259 4.88 5.67 25.20
CA ILE A 259 4.05 5.03 24.16
C ILE A 259 4.59 3.62 23.85
N GLY A 260 3.70 2.65 23.76
CA GLY A 260 4.02 1.25 23.46
C GLY A 260 4.49 0.43 24.67
N HIS A 261 4.48 1.01 25.87
CA HIS A 261 4.92 0.38 27.12
C HIS A 261 3.99 0.67 28.30
N GLY A 262 3.98 -0.20 29.32
CA GLY A 262 3.28 0.07 30.58
C GLY A 262 1.75 0.03 30.42
N VAL A 263 1.05 1.01 31.01
CA VAL A 263 -0.42 1.06 31.05
C VAL A 263 -0.92 2.31 30.33
N THR A 264 -1.94 2.12 29.50
CA THR A 264 -2.70 3.20 28.86
C THR A 264 -4.14 3.11 29.33
N ARG A 265 -4.68 4.19 29.90
CA ARG A 265 -6.11 4.26 30.23
C ARG A 265 -6.88 4.82 29.04
N VAL A 266 -8.01 4.21 28.72
CA VAL A 266 -8.83 4.52 27.53
C VAL A 266 -10.26 4.83 27.95
N LEU A 267 -10.87 5.85 27.36
CA LEU A 267 -12.31 6.09 27.47
C LEU A 267 -13.04 5.44 26.30
N ASP A 268 -13.99 4.57 26.63
CA ASP A 268 -14.88 3.94 25.66
C ASP A 268 -16.25 4.62 25.65
N GLY A 269 -16.91 4.62 24.49
CA GLY A 269 -18.22 5.24 24.31
C GLY A 269 -18.17 6.74 24.05
N VAL A 270 -16.97 7.34 24.05
CA VAL A 270 -16.74 8.76 23.74
C VAL A 270 -15.48 8.93 22.90
N VAL A 271 -15.52 9.83 21.92
CA VAL A 271 -14.39 10.15 21.03
C VAL A 271 -14.25 11.66 20.82
N MET A 272 -13.04 12.09 20.49
CA MET A 272 -12.82 13.43 19.95
C MET A 272 -13.01 13.40 18.43
N VAL A 273 -13.71 14.41 17.91
CA VAL A 273 -13.86 14.64 16.47
C VAL A 273 -13.43 16.06 16.18
N LEU A 274 -12.44 16.24 15.30
CA LEU A 274 -11.95 17.56 14.90
C LEU A 274 -12.57 17.96 13.56
N THR A 275 -13.17 19.14 13.55
CA THR A 275 -13.62 19.85 12.36
C THR A 275 -13.05 21.28 12.37
N GLY A 276 -12.94 21.91 11.20
CA GLY A 276 -12.40 23.26 11.15
C GLY A 276 -12.53 23.96 9.82
N THR A 277 -12.56 25.28 9.89
CA THR A 277 -12.59 26.19 8.73
C THR A 277 -11.60 27.32 8.92
N ASP A 278 -11.28 28.06 7.85
CA ASP A 278 -10.74 29.41 8.02
C ASP A 278 -11.85 30.43 8.37
N ALA A 279 -11.46 31.67 8.61
CA ALA A 279 -12.34 32.79 8.93
C ALA A 279 -13.35 33.14 7.81
N ASN A 280 -13.11 32.68 6.56
CA ASN A 280 -14.05 32.81 5.45
C ASN A 280 -15.05 31.65 5.36
N GLY A 281 -14.93 30.65 6.24
CA GLY A 281 -15.76 29.44 6.21
C GLY A 281 -15.29 28.40 5.21
N VAL A 282 -14.06 28.48 4.71
CA VAL A 282 -13.48 27.45 3.84
C VAL A 282 -12.94 26.32 4.70
N GLN A 283 -13.25 25.06 4.37
CA GLN A 283 -12.79 23.90 5.13
C GLN A 283 -11.26 23.83 5.18
N ILE A 284 -10.73 23.33 6.29
CA ILE A 284 -9.28 23.13 6.47
C ILE A 284 -8.82 21.87 5.74
N GLY A 285 -7.78 22.02 4.91
CA GLY A 285 -7.08 20.90 4.27
C GLY A 285 -7.97 20.02 3.41
N GLU A 286 -8.84 20.64 2.63
CA GLU A 286 -9.87 19.94 1.87
C GLU A 286 -9.46 19.68 0.41
N PHE A 287 -9.39 18.41 0.03
CA PHE A 287 -9.38 17.97 -1.38
C PHE A 287 -10.75 17.39 -1.82
N GLY A 288 -11.52 16.90 -0.84
CA GLY A 288 -12.95 16.57 -0.90
C GLY A 288 -13.52 16.70 0.52
N SER A 289 -14.85 16.82 0.66
CA SER A 289 -15.48 17.07 1.96
C SER A 289 -16.47 16.00 2.38
N SER A 290 -16.40 15.67 3.67
CA SER A 290 -17.41 14.90 4.37
C SER A 290 -18.48 15.81 5.02
N GLU A 291 -18.62 17.04 4.55
CA GLU A 291 -19.48 18.06 5.15
C GLU A 291 -20.96 17.69 4.92
N GLY A 292 -21.79 17.89 5.92
CA GLY A 292 -23.20 17.47 5.87
C GLY A 292 -23.64 16.69 7.11
N GLU A 293 -24.73 15.95 6.98
CA GLU A 293 -25.27 15.19 8.11
C GLU A 293 -24.38 13.98 8.45
N LEU A 294 -23.98 13.89 9.72
CA LEU A 294 -23.02 12.90 10.21
C LEU A 294 -23.47 11.45 9.92
N ASP A 295 -24.76 11.14 10.05
CA ASP A 295 -25.32 9.82 9.78
C ASP A 295 -25.31 9.36 8.32
N ARG A 296 -25.00 10.27 7.40
CA ARG A 296 -24.89 10.01 5.95
C ARG A 296 -23.46 10.03 5.44
N ASN A 297 -22.58 10.74 6.15
CA ASN A 297 -21.21 11.04 5.73
C ASN A 297 -20.13 10.35 6.57
N ILE A 298 -20.49 9.50 7.53
CA ILE A 298 -19.54 8.67 8.30
C ILE A 298 -19.82 7.19 8.04
N MET A 299 -18.79 6.44 7.63
CA MET A 299 -18.87 4.98 7.62
C MET A 299 -18.57 4.43 9.02
N TRP A 300 -19.63 4.11 9.76
CA TRP A 300 -19.55 3.67 11.14
C TRP A 300 -18.67 2.43 11.35
N GLY A 301 -17.90 2.41 12.43
CA GLY A 301 -17.15 1.22 12.85
C GLY A 301 -15.90 0.91 12.03
N ARG A 302 -15.54 1.77 11.06
CA ARG A 302 -14.25 1.67 10.37
C ARG A 302 -13.10 1.97 11.33
N PRO A 303 -11.88 1.48 11.05
CA PRO A 303 -10.74 1.72 11.94
C PRO A 303 -10.53 3.22 12.23
N GLY A 304 -10.70 4.08 11.22
CA GLY A 304 -10.59 5.54 11.36
C GLY A 304 -11.87 6.28 11.77
N ALA A 305 -13.02 5.62 11.87
CA ALA A 305 -14.30 6.28 12.10
C ALA A 305 -14.81 6.13 13.53
N PRO A 306 -15.78 6.97 13.95
CA PRO A 306 -16.60 6.70 15.12
C PRO A 306 -17.37 5.37 15.02
N ASP A 307 -17.55 4.69 16.15
CA ASP A 307 -18.47 3.57 16.25
C ASP A 307 -19.89 4.11 16.43
N LYS A 308 -20.89 3.43 15.86
CA LYS A 308 -22.28 3.86 15.97
C LYS A 308 -22.74 3.76 17.42
N GLY A 309 -23.18 4.88 17.99
CA GLY A 309 -23.64 4.97 19.37
C GLY A 309 -22.69 5.73 20.29
N GLU A 310 -21.48 6.05 19.86
CA GLU A 310 -20.53 6.85 20.63
C GLU A 310 -20.96 8.33 20.75
N ILE A 311 -20.55 8.95 21.85
CA ILE A 311 -20.68 10.38 22.07
C ILE A 311 -19.48 11.08 21.44
N PHE A 312 -19.71 12.13 20.66
CA PHE A 312 -18.62 12.94 20.12
C PHE A 312 -18.43 14.18 20.98
N ILE A 313 -17.19 14.46 21.34
CA ILE A 313 -16.75 15.81 21.68
C ILE A 313 -16.21 16.39 20.37
N LYS A 314 -17.10 17.04 19.62
CA LYS A 314 -16.80 17.55 18.27
C LYS A 314 -16.27 18.98 18.38
N THR A 315 -14.96 19.17 18.27
CA THR A 315 -14.33 20.49 18.27
C THR A 315 -14.42 21.12 16.89
N GLN A 316 -14.85 22.37 16.83
CA GLN A 316 -14.80 23.22 15.64
C GLN A 316 -13.74 24.30 15.86
N VAL A 317 -12.71 24.31 15.02
CA VAL A 317 -11.64 25.33 15.07
C VAL A 317 -11.75 26.26 13.88
N THR A 318 -11.75 27.57 14.14
CA THR A 318 -11.64 28.60 13.11
C THR A 318 -10.22 29.16 13.11
N ILE A 319 -9.51 29.01 12.00
CA ILE A 319 -8.17 29.57 11.81
C ILE A 319 -8.22 30.84 10.95
N LYS A 320 -7.11 31.60 10.94
CA LYS A 320 -6.97 32.81 10.12
C LYS A 320 -7.26 32.54 8.64
N GLU A 321 -7.89 33.50 7.98
CA GLU A 321 -8.17 33.51 6.54
C GLU A 321 -6.93 33.08 5.72
N GLY A 322 -7.13 32.12 4.80
CA GLY A 322 -6.10 31.67 3.88
C GLY A 322 -5.03 30.74 4.47
N ALA A 323 -5.08 30.44 5.78
CA ALA A 323 -4.17 29.49 6.41
C ALA A 323 -4.60 28.01 6.23
N ASN A 324 -5.73 27.75 5.57
CA ASN A 324 -6.36 26.43 5.48
C ASN A 324 -5.63 25.40 4.59
N MET A 325 -4.79 25.86 3.68
CA MET A 325 -4.03 25.00 2.74
C MET A 325 -2.53 24.93 3.04
N GLU A 326 -2.09 25.57 4.12
CA GLU A 326 -0.69 25.61 4.52
C GLU A 326 -0.49 24.91 5.86
N ARG A 327 0.56 24.09 5.97
CA ARG A 327 0.88 23.22 7.11
C ARG A 327 0.64 23.85 8.49
N PRO A 328 1.02 25.11 8.75
CA PRO A 328 0.79 25.72 10.06
C PRO A 328 -0.68 25.81 10.46
N GLY A 329 -1.61 25.97 9.51
CA GLY A 329 -3.05 26.09 9.78
C GLY A 329 -3.69 24.82 10.33
N PRO A 330 -3.69 23.69 9.57
CA PRO A 330 -4.15 22.41 10.09
C PRO A 330 -3.44 22.02 11.38
N LEU A 331 -2.12 22.21 11.46
CA LEU A 331 -1.37 21.90 12.69
C LEU A 331 -1.85 22.72 13.90
N ALA A 332 -2.15 24.01 13.71
CA ALA A 332 -2.69 24.85 14.77
C ALA A 332 -4.07 24.36 15.23
N ALA A 333 -4.94 23.95 14.30
CA ALA A 333 -6.25 23.40 14.64
C ALA A 333 -6.16 22.10 15.44
N HIS A 334 -5.27 21.18 15.04
CA HIS A 334 -5.03 19.93 15.76
C HIS A 334 -4.52 20.15 17.18
N LYS A 335 -3.56 21.07 17.37
CA LYS A 335 -3.03 21.39 18.69
C LYS A 335 -4.06 22.06 19.60
N ALA A 336 -4.88 22.96 19.07
CA ALA A 336 -5.95 23.59 19.84
C ALA A 336 -7.00 22.57 20.29
N SER A 337 -7.37 21.62 19.44
CA SER A 337 -8.26 20.51 19.81
C SER A 337 -7.60 19.58 20.84
N ASP A 338 -6.34 19.22 20.64
CA ASP A 338 -5.59 18.35 21.56
C ASP A 338 -5.35 18.99 22.93
N TYR A 339 -5.39 20.32 23.06
CA TYR A 339 -5.39 21.00 24.36
C TYR A 339 -6.60 20.60 25.21
N ILE A 340 -7.79 20.56 24.61
CA ILE A 340 -9.03 20.12 25.27
C ILE A 340 -8.91 18.63 25.63
N THR A 341 -8.42 17.81 24.70
CA THR A 341 -8.16 16.38 24.94
C THR A 341 -7.18 16.18 26.09
N GLN A 342 -6.13 16.99 26.19
CA GLN A 342 -5.12 16.89 27.23
C GLN A 342 -5.72 17.13 28.62
N GLU A 343 -6.64 18.07 28.77
CA GLU A 343 -7.34 18.26 30.05
C GLU A 343 -8.15 17.01 30.44
N ILE A 344 -8.80 16.37 29.47
CA ILE A 344 -9.49 15.10 29.68
C ILE A 344 -8.49 14.00 30.05
N ARG A 345 -7.31 13.94 29.42
CA ARG A 345 -6.24 12.99 29.78
C ARG A 345 -5.79 13.18 31.23
N GLU A 346 -5.69 14.42 31.71
CA GLU A 346 -5.36 14.68 33.13
C GLU A 346 -6.47 14.19 34.08
N ALA A 347 -7.73 14.26 33.69
CA ALA A 347 -8.83 13.64 34.44
C ALA A 347 -8.77 12.09 34.40
N VAL A 348 -8.45 11.50 33.24
CA VAL A 348 -8.27 10.05 33.05
C VAL A 348 -7.17 9.50 33.98
N LYS A 349 -6.04 10.20 34.09
CA LYS A 349 -4.93 9.81 34.97
C LYS A 349 -5.31 9.85 36.45
N LYS A 350 -6.15 10.82 36.86
CA LYS A 350 -6.60 10.99 38.26
C LYS A 350 -7.79 10.12 38.63
N ALA A 351 -8.49 9.56 37.64
CA ALA A 351 -9.67 8.73 37.86
C ALA A 351 -9.37 7.53 38.77
N ASP A 352 -10.36 7.14 39.56
CA ASP A 352 -10.25 5.99 40.46
C ASP A 352 -10.10 4.68 39.66
N GLU A 353 -9.17 3.82 40.07
CA GLU A 353 -8.92 2.53 39.41
C GLU A 353 -10.16 1.63 39.37
N SER A 354 -11.09 1.78 40.32
CA SER A 354 -12.36 1.02 40.36
C SER A 354 -13.31 1.35 39.21
N LEU A 355 -13.06 2.41 38.44
CA LEU A 355 -13.82 2.75 37.24
C LEU A 355 -13.39 1.93 36.01
N VAL A 356 -12.26 1.23 36.08
CA VAL A 356 -11.82 0.32 35.01
C VAL A 356 -12.74 -0.89 34.98
N VAL A 357 -13.42 -1.09 33.84
CA VAL A 357 -14.39 -2.18 33.65
C VAL A 357 -13.83 -3.35 32.85
N GLU A 358 -12.79 -3.10 32.06
CA GLU A 358 -12.17 -4.08 31.18
C GLU A 358 -10.67 -3.77 31.04
N HIS A 359 -9.87 -4.79 30.75
CA HIS A 359 -8.48 -4.62 30.37
C HIS A 359 -8.13 -5.49 29.16
N ASP A 360 -7.32 -4.98 28.26
CA ASP A 360 -6.67 -5.76 27.20
C ASP A 360 -5.15 -5.62 27.28
N GLU A 361 -4.43 -6.55 26.66
CA GLU A 361 -2.98 -6.49 26.56
C GLU A 361 -2.54 -6.72 25.12
N ILE A 362 -1.79 -5.76 24.58
CA ILE A 362 -1.17 -5.85 23.27
C ILE A 362 0.24 -6.37 23.46
N VAL A 363 0.47 -7.63 23.08
CA VAL A 363 1.73 -8.32 23.28
C VAL A 363 2.48 -8.45 21.96
N GLN A 364 3.68 -7.87 21.87
CA GLN A 364 4.57 -8.10 20.75
C GLN A 364 5.40 -9.36 20.96
N THR A 365 5.12 -10.37 20.16
CA THR A 365 5.87 -11.63 20.12
C THR A 365 6.67 -11.74 18.83
N ARG A 366 7.95 -12.07 18.94
CA ARG A 366 8.80 -12.44 17.80
C ARG A 366 8.80 -13.95 17.66
N ARG A 367 8.73 -14.45 16.42
CA ARG A 367 8.67 -15.88 16.08
C ARG A 367 9.93 -16.27 15.33
N ILE A 368 11.02 -16.40 16.08
CA ILE A 368 12.36 -16.62 15.53
C ILE A 368 12.40 -17.98 14.83
N GLY A 369 12.66 -17.96 13.53
CA GLY A 369 12.61 -19.15 12.66
C GLY A 369 11.57 -19.03 11.55
N ASN A 370 10.53 -18.20 11.75
CA ASN A 370 9.59 -17.84 10.70
C ASN A 370 10.19 -16.83 9.71
N LYS A 371 9.50 -16.68 8.58
CA LYS A 371 9.79 -15.64 7.59
C LYS A 371 9.61 -14.25 8.19
N ARG A 372 10.63 -13.41 8.05
CA ARG A 372 10.69 -12.08 8.64
C ARG A 372 9.94 -11.09 7.77
N VAL A 373 8.93 -10.42 8.33
CA VAL A 373 8.06 -9.49 7.59
C VAL A 373 8.11 -8.11 8.22
N VAL A 374 8.14 -7.07 7.38
CA VAL A 374 8.00 -5.67 7.80
C VAL A 374 6.75 -5.07 7.15
N ILE A 375 6.03 -4.23 7.90
CA ILE A 375 4.99 -3.38 7.31
C ILE A 375 5.63 -2.02 7.05
N VAL A 376 5.45 -1.49 5.85
CA VAL A 376 5.88 -0.16 5.46
C VAL A 376 4.63 0.67 5.24
N LYS A 377 4.46 1.72 6.03
CA LYS A 377 3.34 2.62 5.93
C LYS A 377 3.82 3.96 5.37
N GLU A 378 3.51 4.22 4.11
CA GLU A 378 3.66 5.56 3.56
C GLU A 378 2.63 6.46 4.21
N ILE A 379 3.10 7.58 4.75
CA ILE A 379 2.30 8.58 5.44
C ILE A 379 2.48 9.93 4.78
N MET A 380 1.43 10.75 4.83
CA MET A 380 1.47 12.05 4.19
C MET A 380 2.62 12.92 4.71
N GLY A 381 3.35 13.50 3.77
CA GLY A 381 4.59 14.24 4.03
C GLY A 381 4.93 15.25 2.92
N GLN A 382 3.93 15.67 2.15
CA GLN A 382 4.11 16.58 1.02
C GLN A 382 4.41 18.02 1.47
N GLY A 383 4.09 18.36 2.71
CA GLY A 383 3.91 19.76 3.09
C GLY A 383 2.60 20.32 2.51
N ALA A 384 2.48 21.64 2.44
CA ALA A 384 1.16 22.30 2.32
C ALA A 384 0.24 21.80 3.45
N MET A 385 -1.02 21.44 3.22
CA MET A 385 -1.92 21.03 4.30
C MET A 385 -1.62 19.65 4.92
N HIS A 386 -0.71 18.84 4.36
CA HIS A 386 -0.51 17.46 4.80
C HIS A 386 0.75 17.28 5.64
N ASP A 387 0.60 16.61 6.78
CA ASP A 387 1.69 16.08 7.59
C ASP A 387 1.15 14.95 8.47
N ASN A 388 2.02 14.29 9.22
CA ASN A 388 1.63 13.39 10.30
C ASN A 388 2.65 13.56 11.43
N LEU A 389 2.20 13.57 12.70
CA LEU A 389 3.11 13.68 13.83
C LEU A 389 3.45 12.29 14.37
N ILE A 390 4.73 12.09 14.61
CA ILE A 390 5.29 10.80 15.03
C ILE A 390 5.77 10.90 16.48
N MET A 391 5.40 9.89 17.27
CA MET A 391 5.80 9.68 18.67
C MET A 391 5.47 10.86 19.60
N PRO A 392 4.17 11.16 19.82
CA PRO A 392 3.74 12.04 20.91
C PRO A 392 4.04 11.46 22.30
N ILE A 393 3.96 12.30 23.33
CA ILE A 393 4.08 11.83 24.73
C ILE A 393 2.82 11.16 25.26
N GLU A 394 1.66 11.49 24.69
CA GLU A 394 0.36 10.91 25.02
C GLU A 394 -0.22 10.24 23.76
N PRO A 395 -1.05 9.20 23.90
CA PRO A 395 -1.63 8.52 22.76
C PRO A 395 -2.32 9.51 21.82
N VAL A 396 -1.91 9.47 20.55
CA VAL A 396 -2.39 10.35 19.47
C VAL A 396 -2.37 11.83 19.87
N GLY A 397 -1.44 12.26 20.71
CA GLY A 397 -1.28 13.67 21.09
C GLY A 397 -0.48 14.48 20.07
N THR A 398 -0.37 15.78 20.32
CA THR A 398 0.50 16.69 19.55
C THR A 398 1.77 17.05 20.31
N LEU A 399 1.71 17.03 21.65
CA LEU A 399 2.83 17.40 22.50
C LEU A 399 3.98 16.39 22.39
N GLY A 400 5.20 16.91 22.19
CA GLY A 400 6.44 16.12 22.06
C GLY A 400 6.62 15.42 20.71
N ALA A 401 5.55 15.27 19.93
CA ALA A 401 5.58 14.63 18.63
C ALA A 401 6.45 15.42 17.63
N LYS A 402 6.99 14.71 16.65
CA LYS A 402 7.77 15.29 15.56
C LYS A 402 7.01 15.18 14.24
N PRO A 403 6.80 16.30 13.53
CA PRO A 403 6.20 16.23 12.22
C PRO A 403 7.09 15.47 11.24
N ASN A 404 6.49 14.59 10.44
CA ASN A 404 7.17 13.72 9.49
C ASN A 404 8.02 14.51 8.49
N VAL A 405 7.49 15.63 8.00
CA VAL A 405 8.21 16.53 7.07
C VAL A 405 9.51 17.06 7.69
N ASP A 406 9.51 17.40 8.98
CA ASP A 406 10.68 17.95 9.66
C ASP A 406 11.76 16.88 9.91
N LEU A 407 11.38 15.60 9.85
CA LEU A 407 12.29 14.44 9.88
C LEU A 407 12.82 14.10 8.47
N GLY A 408 12.50 14.94 7.48
CA GLY A 408 12.92 14.80 6.09
C GLY A 408 12.18 13.69 5.34
N ASN A 409 11.01 13.27 5.82
CA ASN A 409 10.23 12.16 5.27
C ASN A 409 10.99 10.82 5.25
N LEU A 410 12.10 10.73 5.97
CA LEU A 410 12.95 9.54 5.99
C LEU A 410 12.27 8.40 6.73
N PRO A 411 12.59 7.13 6.40
CA PRO A 411 12.00 5.99 7.08
C PRO A 411 12.30 5.97 8.58
N ILE A 412 11.25 5.82 9.39
CA ILE A 412 11.29 5.72 10.86
C ILE A 412 10.57 4.44 11.27
N ILE A 413 11.25 3.61 12.05
CA ILE A 413 10.68 2.36 12.53
C ILE A 413 10.06 2.54 13.92
N LEU A 414 8.81 2.09 14.06
CA LEU A 414 8.10 1.95 15.32
C LEU A 414 7.89 0.46 15.62
N ALA A 415 7.84 0.12 16.89
CA ALA A 415 7.33 -1.15 17.35
C ALA A 415 5.81 -1.23 17.06
N PRO A 416 5.27 -2.41 16.72
CA PRO A 416 3.84 -2.63 16.61
C PRO A 416 3.04 -2.14 17.83
N THR A 417 3.58 -2.29 19.05
CA THR A 417 2.95 -1.75 20.26
C THR A 417 2.95 -0.23 20.31
N GLU A 418 3.98 0.45 19.79
CA GLU A 418 3.99 1.92 19.71
C GLU A 418 2.93 2.43 18.75
N VAL A 419 2.76 1.79 17.58
CA VAL A 419 1.72 2.14 16.61
C VAL A 419 0.34 2.00 17.24
N LEU A 420 0.06 0.80 17.76
CA LEU A 420 -1.25 0.53 18.35
C LEU A 420 -1.48 1.39 19.60
N ASP A 421 -0.45 1.76 20.38
CA ASP A 421 -0.60 2.63 21.55
C ASP A 421 -0.59 4.14 21.22
N GLY A 422 -0.83 4.52 19.96
CA GLY A 422 -1.07 5.91 19.56
C GLY A 422 0.19 6.68 19.20
N GLY A 423 1.20 6.00 18.66
CA GLY A 423 2.46 6.60 18.21
C GLY A 423 2.35 7.51 16.99
N ILE A 424 1.18 7.59 16.35
CA ILE A 424 0.91 8.45 15.19
C ILE A 424 -0.30 9.33 15.48
N HIS A 425 -0.15 10.63 15.29
CA HIS A 425 -1.25 11.60 15.23
C HIS A 425 -1.41 12.04 13.78
N ALA A 426 -2.57 11.78 13.20
CA ALA A 426 -2.83 12.04 11.80
C ALA A 426 -3.13 13.52 11.55
N LEU A 427 -2.53 14.13 10.52
CA LEU A 427 -2.99 15.41 9.94
C LEU A 427 -3.33 15.18 8.46
N THR A 428 -3.95 14.03 8.18
CA THR A 428 -4.29 13.64 6.82
C THR A 428 -5.40 14.53 6.24
N CYS A 429 -5.01 15.33 5.26
CA CYS A 429 -5.87 16.21 4.49
C CYS A 429 -6.12 15.68 3.07
N ILE A 430 -6.61 14.43 2.95
CA ILE A 430 -6.98 13.78 1.69
C ILE A 430 -8.50 13.56 1.59
N GLY A 431 -8.97 13.00 0.47
CA GLY A 431 -10.38 12.68 0.26
C GLY A 431 -10.94 11.78 1.38
N PRO A 432 -12.07 12.16 2.01
CA PRO A 432 -12.59 11.54 3.23
C PRO A 432 -12.69 10.01 3.24
N ALA A 433 -13.07 9.33 2.16
CA ALA A 433 -13.22 7.87 2.21
C ALA A 433 -11.91 7.13 2.34
N SER A 434 -10.82 7.70 1.86
CA SER A 434 -9.47 7.12 1.95
C SER A 434 -8.67 7.65 3.14
N LYS A 435 -9.26 8.53 3.96
CA LYS A 435 -8.58 9.21 5.06
C LYS A 435 -8.35 8.28 6.25
N GLU A 436 -7.08 8.07 6.59
CA GLU A 436 -6.70 7.39 7.83
C GLU A 436 -6.52 8.41 8.95
N THR A 437 -7.50 8.50 9.83
CA THR A 437 -7.46 9.37 11.02
C THR A 437 -6.50 8.80 12.08
N SER A 438 -6.20 9.57 13.12
CA SER A 438 -5.43 9.12 14.29
C SER A 438 -6.00 7.82 14.88
N ARG A 439 -7.33 7.67 14.87
CA ARG A 439 -8.00 6.43 15.30
C ARG A 439 -7.70 5.24 14.40
N HIS A 440 -7.48 5.44 13.10
CA HIS A 440 -7.09 4.36 12.20
C HIS A 440 -5.77 3.75 12.65
N TYR A 441 -4.75 4.57 12.92
CA TYR A 441 -3.45 4.09 13.42
C TYR A 441 -3.55 3.43 14.81
N TRP A 442 -4.42 3.94 15.69
CA TRP A 442 -4.71 3.29 16.99
C TRP A 442 -5.38 1.90 16.85
N ARG A 443 -6.15 1.72 15.76
CA ARG A 443 -6.89 0.50 15.40
C ARG A 443 -6.27 -0.23 14.21
N GLU A 444 -4.98 -0.03 13.94
CA GLU A 444 -4.32 -0.46 12.70
C GLU A 444 -4.60 -1.95 12.41
N PRO A 445 -5.41 -2.28 11.38
CA PRO A 445 -5.83 -3.66 11.13
C PRO A 445 -4.70 -4.56 10.66
N LEU A 446 -3.84 -4.10 9.76
CA LEU A 446 -2.74 -4.89 9.22
C LEU A 446 -1.69 -5.23 10.28
N VAL A 447 -1.36 -4.28 11.16
CA VAL A 447 -0.44 -4.50 12.28
C VAL A 447 -1.03 -5.53 13.25
N ARG A 448 -2.34 -5.44 13.56
CA ARG A 448 -3.02 -6.43 14.42
C ARG A 448 -3.02 -7.82 13.81
N GLU A 449 -3.48 -7.96 12.57
CA GLU A 449 -3.52 -9.27 11.90
C GLU A 449 -2.10 -9.86 11.75
N ALA A 450 -1.09 -9.04 11.44
CA ALA A 450 0.29 -9.50 11.30
C ALA A 450 0.93 -9.89 12.65
N MET A 451 0.56 -9.24 13.77
CA MET A 451 1.00 -9.65 15.10
C MET A 451 0.38 -11.00 15.51
N GLU A 452 -0.88 -11.21 15.17
CA GLU A 452 -1.63 -12.44 15.46
C GLU A 452 -1.24 -13.63 14.56
N ASP A 453 -0.66 -13.37 13.37
CA ASP A 453 -0.27 -14.42 12.43
C ASP A 453 0.95 -15.22 12.94
N GLU A 454 0.72 -16.50 13.25
CA GLU A 454 1.73 -17.44 13.77
C GLU A 454 2.72 -17.94 12.70
N GLU A 455 2.48 -17.68 11.41
CA GLU A 455 3.32 -18.17 10.30
C GLU A 455 4.42 -17.18 9.89
N ILE A 456 4.38 -15.95 10.42
CA ILE A 456 5.37 -14.91 10.12
C ILE A 456 6.04 -14.38 11.40
N ASP A 457 7.16 -13.68 11.22
CA ASP A 457 7.83 -12.92 12.26
C ASP A 457 7.77 -11.42 11.93
N LEU A 458 6.78 -10.71 12.49
CA LEU A 458 6.64 -9.26 12.29
C LEU A 458 7.78 -8.52 13.01
N VAL A 459 8.69 -7.94 12.23
CA VAL A 459 9.91 -7.33 12.77
C VAL A 459 9.73 -5.87 13.22
N GLY A 460 8.75 -5.16 12.66
CA GLY A 460 8.45 -3.76 12.95
C GLY A 460 7.50 -3.14 11.93
N VAL A 461 7.11 -1.90 12.19
CA VAL A 461 6.30 -1.06 11.30
C VAL A 461 7.13 0.17 10.93
N MET A 462 7.36 0.39 9.65
CA MET A 462 8.22 1.46 9.17
C MET A 462 7.39 2.53 8.48
N PHE A 463 7.39 3.72 9.06
CA PHE A 463 6.74 4.90 8.50
C PHE A 463 7.69 5.62 7.58
N VAL A 464 7.22 5.99 6.40
CA VAL A 464 8.00 6.73 5.40
C VAL A 464 7.13 7.85 4.85
N GLY A 465 7.69 9.04 4.68
CA GLY A 465 6.92 10.17 4.19
C GLY A 465 6.80 10.19 2.67
N SER A 466 5.84 10.97 2.18
CA SER A 466 5.56 11.21 0.76
C SER A 466 5.97 12.64 0.33
N PRO A 467 7.26 12.94 0.03
CA PRO A 467 7.70 14.31 -0.30
C PRO A 467 6.97 14.90 -1.51
N GLN A 468 6.80 16.23 -1.57
CA GLN A 468 6.21 16.88 -2.75
C GLN A 468 7.08 16.75 -4.00
N ALA A 469 8.40 16.91 -3.85
CA ALA A 469 9.31 16.92 -4.98
C ALA A 469 9.68 15.49 -5.40
N ASN A 470 9.51 15.15 -6.69
CA ASN A 470 9.84 13.81 -7.21
C ASN A 470 11.28 13.39 -6.91
N THR A 471 12.25 14.31 -6.98
CA THR A 471 13.65 14.02 -6.63
C THR A 471 13.81 13.55 -5.18
N GLU A 472 13.00 14.09 -4.28
CA GLU A 472 12.98 13.70 -2.87
C GLU A 472 12.21 12.38 -2.68
N LYS A 473 11.09 12.18 -3.39
CA LYS A 473 10.39 10.88 -3.41
C LYS A 473 11.35 9.73 -3.72
N TYR A 474 12.09 9.83 -4.84
CA TYR A 474 13.08 8.81 -5.21
C TYR A 474 14.25 8.70 -4.22
N TYR A 475 14.67 9.81 -3.60
CA TYR A 475 15.72 9.78 -2.58
C TYR A 475 15.26 9.00 -1.35
N VAL A 476 14.05 9.29 -0.86
CA VAL A 476 13.43 8.62 0.29
C VAL A 476 13.20 7.14 0.00
N SER A 477 12.63 6.78 -1.16
CA SER A 477 12.47 5.37 -1.58
C SER A 477 13.81 4.62 -1.60
N LYS A 478 14.89 5.24 -2.09
CA LYS A 478 16.22 4.63 -2.08
C LYS A 478 16.77 4.44 -0.67
N ARG A 479 16.43 5.30 0.29
CA ARG A 479 16.81 5.12 1.70
C ARG A 479 15.99 4.00 2.32
N LEU A 480 14.68 3.96 2.06
CA LEU A 480 13.79 2.88 2.48
C LEU A 480 14.30 1.50 2.03
N GLY A 481 14.59 1.33 0.73
CA GLY A 481 15.12 0.09 0.20
C GLY A 481 16.41 -0.37 0.88
N MET A 482 17.36 0.56 1.12
CA MET A 482 18.61 0.24 1.83
C MET A 482 18.36 -0.13 3.31
N THR A 483 17.43 0.54 3.99
CA THR A 483 17.07 0.21 5.37
C THR A 483 16.46 -1.18 5.46
N ILE A 484 15.53 -1.51 4.55
CA ILE A 484 14.88 -2.82 4.51
C ILE A 484 15.87 -3.92 4.17
N GLU A 485 16.79 -3.70 3.22
CA GLU A 485 17.89 -4.61 2.92
C GLU A 485 18.74 -4.90 4.16
N ALA A 486 19.11 -3.85 4.91
CA ALA A 486 19.92 -3.97 6.12
C ALA A 486 19.16 -4.66 7.27
N MET A 487 17.83 -4.65 7.25
CA MET A 487 17.00 -5.38 8.21
C MET A 487 16.97 -6.89 7.93
N ASP A 488 17.36 -7.35 6.74
CA ASP A 488 17.39 -8.77 6.35
C ASP A 488 16.01 -9.44 6.51
N VAL A 489 14.99 -8.84 5.88
CA VAL A 489 13.60 -9.33 5.87
C VAL A 489 13.31 -10.15 4.61
N ASP A 490 12.38 -11.10 4.71
CA ASP A 490 11.93 -11.94 3.61
C ASP A 490 10.80 -11.30 2.79
N GLY A 491 9.97 -10.48 3.45
CA GLY A 491 8.81 -9.85 2.83
C GLY A 491 8.45 -8.49 3.42
N ALA A 492 7.79 -7.67 2.62
CA ALA A 492 7.27 -6.37 3.00
C ALA A 492 5.84 -6.18 2.49
N ILE A 493 5.00 -5.50 3.28
CA ILE A 493 3.71 -4.97 2.81
C ILE A 493 3.83 -3.46 2.84
N VAL A 494 3.66 -2.81 1.69
CA VAL A 494 3.69 -1.36 1.55
C VAL A 494 2.25 -0.87 1.49
N THR A 495 1.84 0.02 2.38
CA THR A 495 0.50 0.61 2.40
C THR A 495 0.60 2.11 2.23
N THR A 496 -0.40 2.74 1.63
CA THR A 496 -0.51 4.22 1.56
C THR A 496 -1.98 4.65 1.62
N GLU A 497 -2.23 5.78 2.27
CA GLU A 497 -3.53 6.44 2.23
C GLU A 497 -3.68 7.30 0.96
N GLY A 498 -4.91 7.64 0.57
CA GLY A 498 -5.17 8.48 -0.60
C GLY A 498 -5.50 7.74 -1.89
N PHE A 499 -5.12 8.33 -3.04
CA PHE A 499 -5.56 7.92 -4.39
C PHE A 499 -4.40 7.45 -5.27
N GLY A 500 -4.55 6.25 -5.86
CA GLY A 500 -3.54 5.58 -6.68
C GLY A 500 -2.89 6.40 -7.81
N ASN A 501 -3.55 7.40 -8.41
CA ASN A 501 -2.93 8.18 -9.47
C ASN A 501 -1.79 9.11 -8.99
N ASN A 502 -1.71 9.42 -7.69
CA ASN A 502 -0.69 10.30 -7.11
C ASN A 502 0.51 9.53 -6.49
N HIS A 503 0.42 8.20 -6.47
CA HIS A 503 1.26 7.26 -5.71
C HIS A 503 2.58 6.88 -6.42
N ILE A 504 3.34 7.88 -6.88
CA ILE A 504 4.67 7.69 -7.50
C ILE A 504 5.71 7.17 -6.48
N ASP A 505 5.67 7.73 -5.28
CA ASP A 505 6.44 7.32 -4.10
C ASP A 505 6.13 5.89 -3.72
N PHE A 506 4.86 5.55 -3.55
CA PHE A 506 4.41 4.19 -3.24
C PHE A 506 4.90 3.16 -4.27
N ALA A 507 4.73 3.44 -5.57
CA ALA A 507 5.27 2.60 -6.63
C ALA A 507 6.79 2.47 -6.51
N SER A 508 7.49 3.58 -6.27
CA SER A 508 8.95 3.61 -6.09
C SER A 508 9.42 2.90 -4.81
N HIS A 509 8.64 2.91 -3.73
CA HIS A 509 8.89 2.16 -2.50
C HIS A 509 8.86 0.66 -2.80
N ILE A 510 7.82 0.19 -3.49
CA ILE A 510 7.69 -1.20 -3.93
C ILE A 510 8.87 -1.59 -4.83
N GLU A 511 9.22 -0.77 -5.81
CA GLU A 511 10.35 -1.02 -6.72
C GLU A 511 11.68 -1.13 -5.98
N GLU A 512 11.97 -0.18 -5.08
CA GLU A 512 13.21 -0.17 -4.33
C GLU A 512 13.31 -1.39 -3.40
N ILE A 513 12.21 -1.86 -2.81
CA ILE A 513 12.22 -3.07 -2.00
C ILE A 513 12.36 -4.32 -2.88
N GLY A 514 11.53 -4.44 -3.92
CA GLY A 514 11.44 -5.64 -4.76
C GLY A 514 12.73 -5.96 -5.50
N LYS A 515 13.40 -4.94 -6.07
CA LYS A 515 14.67 -5.14 -6.81
C LYS A 515 15.83 -5.66 -5.96
N ARG A 516 15.66 -5.73 -4.64
CA ARG A 516 16.60 -6.34 -3.68
C ARG A 516 16.28 -7.81 -3.38
N GLY A 517 15.31 -8.38 -4.08
CA GLY A 517 14.88 -9.77 -3.96
C GLY A 517 13.86 -10.03 -2.84
N ILE A 518 13.32 -8.98 -2.22
CA ILE A 518 12.35 -9.05 -1.12
C ILE A 518 10.95 -9.11 -1.72
N LYS A 519 10.08 -9.99 -1.19
CA LYS A 519 8.70 -10.11 -1.70
C LYS A 519 7.85 -8.94 -1.20
N VAL A 520 7.13 -8.28 -2.10
CA VAL A 520 6.35 -7.09 -1.77
C VAL A 520 4.89 -7.26 -2.16
N VAL A 521 4.01 -6.82 -1.28
CA VAL A 521 2.59 -6.57 -1.57
C VAL A 521 2.33 -5.08 -1.37
N GLY A 522 1.63 -4.45 -2.31
CA GLY A 522 1.16 -3.08 -2.17
C GLY A 522 -0.32 -3.04 -1.80
N ASP A 523 -0.70 -2.15 -0.89
CA ASP A 523 -2.09 -1.90 -0.51
C ASP A 523 -2.38 -0.39 -0.62
N SER A 524 -3.43 -0.04 -1.38
CA SER A 524 -3.84 1.35 -1.58
C SER A 524 -5.30 1.42 -2.04
N TYR A 525 -5.94 2.58 -1.86
CA TYR A 525 -7.20 2.86 -2.54
C TYR A 525 -6.93 3.36 -3.97
N SER A 526 -7.31 2.54 -4.97
CA SER A 526 -7.12 2.87 -6.39
C SER A 526 -8.46 2.96 -7.13
N ALA A 527 -9.29 1.91 -7.09
CA ALA A 527 -10.63 1.90 -7.67
C ALA A 527 -10.72 2.47 -9.10
N VAL A 528 -11.86 3.06 -9.48
CA VAL A 528 -12.08 3.63 -10.83
C VAL A 528 -11.35 4.97 -10.99
N GLN A 529 -11.44 5.85 -9.99
CA GLN A 529 -10.93 7.23 -10.09
C GLN A 529 -9.43 7.36 -9.81
N GLY A 530 -8.86 6.44 -9.06
CA GLY A 530 -7.46 6.43 -8.65
C GLY A 530 -6.67 5.29 -9.29
N ALA A 531 -7.01 4.85 -10.50
CA ALA A 531 -6.24 3.83 -11.20
C ALA A 531 -4.73 4.22 -11.17
N LEU A 532 -3.88 3.27 -10.77
CA LEU A 532 -2.43 3.47 -10.70
C LEU A 532 -1.90 3.70 -12.11
N VAL A 533 -1.55 4.95 -12.40
CA VAL A 533 -0.97 5.36 -13.71
C VAL A 533 0.53 5.01 -13.78
N VAL A 534 1.13 4.73 -12.62
CA VAL A 534 2.53 4.34 -12.48
C VAL A 534 2.62 2.88 -12.06
N GLY A 535 3.44 2.11 -12.77
CA GLY A 535 3.70 0.70 -12.50
C GLY A 535 5.18 0.39 -12.67
N ASN A 536 5.62 -0.71 -12.06
CA ASN A 536 6.95 -1.27 -12.26
C ASN A 536 6.91 -2.80 -12.12
N PRO A 537 7.96 -3.53 -12.54
CA PRO A 537 7.98 -4.99 -12.54
C PRO A 537 7.79 -5.65 -11.17
N GLU A 538 7.98 -4.92 -10.06
CA GLU A 538 7.84 -5.43 -8.69
C GLU A 538 6.41 -5.29 -8.14
N MET A 539 5.53 -4.52 -8.80
CA MET A 539 4.12 -4.32 -8.42
C MET A 539 3.22 -5.49 -8.86
N ILE A 540 3.62 -6.71 -8.49
CA ILE A 540 2.95 -7.95 -8.92
C ILE A 540 1.73 -8.34 -8.06
N ALA A 541 1.67 -7.86 -6.82
CA ALA A 541 0.62 -8.17 -5.87
C ALA A 541 0.12 -6.88 -5.25
N MET A 542 -1.12 -6.53 -5.60
CA MET A 542 -1.78 -5.30 -5.19
C MET A 542 -3.13 -5.60 -4.56
N VAL A 543 -3.41 -4.96 -3.43
CA VAL A 543 -4.70 -5.00 -2.75
C VAL A 543 -5.34 -3.61 -2.85
N ASP A 544 -6.57 -3.58 -3.37
CA ASP A 544 -7.38 -2.37 -3.45
C ASP A 544 -8.31 -2.28 -2.23
N ASN A 545 -8.22 -1.14 -1.54
CA ASN A 545 -9.05 -0.80 -0.38
C ASN A 545 -10.47 -0.36 -0.72
N ASN A 546 -10.90 -0.35 -1.98
CA ASN A 546 -12.24 0.08 -2.32
C ASN A 546 -13.34 -0.79 -1.69
N LYS A 547 -14.26 -0.16 -0.96
CA LYS A 547 -15.54 -0.76 -0.53
C LYS A 547 -16.72 -0.09 -1.22
N SER A 548 -16.53 1.09 -1.83
CA SER A 548 -17.59 1.74 -2.58
C SER A 548 -18.14 0.84 -3.68
N MET A 549 -19.48 0.80 -3.77
CA MET A 549 -20.18 0.03 -4.79
C MET A 549 -19.81 0.48 -6.21
N GLN A 550 -19.57 1.78 -6.39
CA GLN A 550 -19.24 2.38 -7.68
C GLN A 550 -17.72 2.45 -7.94
N GLY A 551 -16.89 2.11 -6.95
CA GLY A 551 -15.43 2.22 -7.09
C GLY A 551 -14.94 3.67 -7.07
N ILE A 552 -15.57 4.55 -6.28
CA ILE A 552 -15.31 5.99 -6.27
C ILE A 552 -14.97 6.52 -4.89
N GLU A 553 -14.30 7.68 -4.87
CA GLU A 553 -14.30 8.52 -3.69
C GLU A 553 -15.70 9.16 -3.58
N ASN A 554 -16.49 8.67 -2.62
CA ASN A 554 -17.84 9.13 -2.33
C ASN A 554 -17.92 10.13 -1.17
N GLU A 555 -16.75 10.55 -0.65
CA GLU A 555 -16.53 11.52 0.43
C GLU A 555 -17.20 11.13 1.77
N ILE A 556 -17.52 9.86 1.93
CA ILE A 556 -17.97 9.30 3.21
C ILE A 556 -16.74 8.92 4.01
N LEU A 557 -16.53 9.55 5.16
CA LEU A 557 -15.36 9.36 6.01
C LEU A 557 -15.03 7.87 6.20
N SER A 558 -13.79 7.52 5.88
CA SER A 558 -13.17 6.20 6.03
C SER A 558 -13.80 5.02 5.27
N ASN A 559 -14.75 5.25 4.35
CA ASN A 559 -15.44 4.17 3.63
C ASN A 559 -14.47 3.21 2.89
N ASN A 560 -13.43 3.76 2.28
CA ASN A 560 -12.44 3.06 1.46
C ASN A 560 -11.06 2.97 2.13
N THR A 561 -11.01 2.94 3.47
CA THR A 561 -9.76 2.72 4.21
C THR A 561 -9.45 1.23 4.37
N LEU A 562 -8.18 0.91 4.65
CA LEU A 562 -7.73 -0.44 5.00
C LEU A 562 -8.55 -0.98 6.17
N CYS A 563 -9.08 -2.19 6.01
CA CYS A 563 -9.83 -2.92 7.02
C CYS A 563 -9.25 -4.32 7.20
N LYS A 564 -9.74 -5.07 8.19
CA LYS A 564 -9.29 -6.44 8.47
C LYS A 564 -9.35 -7.36 7.25
N GLU A 565 -10.38 -7.21 6.41
CA GLU A 565 -10.52 -8.00 5.17
C GLU A 565 -9.39 -7.76 4.16
N ASP A 566 -8.79 -6.57 4.12
CA ASP A 566 -7.70 -6.22 3.22
C ASP A 566 -6.38 -6.73 3.79
N ALA A 567 -6.15 -6.50 5.10
CA ALA A 567 -4.99 -7.04 5.83
C ALA A 567 -4.85 -8.57 5.67
N ILE A 568 -5.97 -9.31 5.72
CA ILE A 568 -5.98 -10.76 5.50
C ILE A 568 -5.54 -11.09 4.06
N ARG A 569 -5.98 -10.31 3.07
CA ARG A 569 -5.57 -10.49 1.67
C ARG A 569 -4.10 -10.16 1.48
N ASP A 570 -3.59 -9.10 2.10
CA ASP A 570 -2.17 -8.73 2.05
C ASP A 570 -1.29 -9.86 2.57
N LEU A 571 -1.59 -10.35 3.77
CA LEU A 571 -0.83 -11.43 4.41
C LEU A 571 -0.93 -12.72 3.60
N ALA A 572 -2.10 -13.05 3.04
CA ALA A 572 -2.26 -14.22 2.17
C ALA A 572 -1.43 -14.11 0.88
N MET A 573 -1.42 -12.94 0.23
CA MET A 573 -0.61 -12.70 -0.97
C MET A 573 0.88 -12.75 -0.65
N LEU A 574 1.31 -12.10 0.45
CA LEU A 574 2.71 -12.08 0.85
C LEU A 574 3.21 -13.49 1.18
N LYS A 575 2.45 -14.26 1.98
CA LYS A 575 2.81 -15.65 2.30
C LYS A 575 2.89 -16.53 1.05
N THR A 576 1.98 -16.33 0.09
CA THR A 576 2.03 -17.02 -1.20
C THR A 576 3.33 -16.72 -1.95
N LEU A 577 3.72 -15.44 -2.05
CA LEU A 577 4.96 -15.03 -2.73
C LEU A 577 6.22 -15.53 -2.01
N MET A 578 6.27 -15.44 -0.68
CA MET A 578 7.39 -15.94 0.12
C MET A 578 7.51 -17.48 0.07
N GLY A 579 6.38 -18.18 -0.11
CA GLY A 579 6.32 -19.62 -0.34
C GLY A 579 6.69 -20.07 -1.77
N GLY A 580 7.03 -19.13 -2.67
CA GLY A 580 7.35 -19.42 -4.07
C GLY A 580 6.13 -19.64 -4.97
N GLY A 581 4.92 -19.33 -4.48
CA GLY A 581 3.70 -19.29 -5.26
C GLY A 581 3.63 -18.07 -6.18
N THR A 582 2.63 -18.05 -7.04
CA THR A 582 2.41 -16.98 -8.02
C THR A 582 1.09 -16.26 -7.75
N ILE A 583 1.08 -14.94 -7.91
CA ILE A 583 -0.13 -14.12 -7.91
C ILE A 583 -0.50 -13.81 -9.37
N LYS A 584 -1.80 -13.82 -9.68
CA LYS A 584 -2.27 -13.44 -11.01
C LYS A 584 -2.04 -11.93 -11.20
N ALA A 585 -1.61 -11.54 -12.40
CA ALA A 585 -1.51 -10.13 -12.76
C ALA A 585 -2.86 -9.42 -12.53
N ALA A 586 -2.79 -8.19 -12.03
CA ALA A 586 -3.96 -7.35 -11.84
C ALA A 586 -4.61 -7.01 -13.19
N GLU A 587 -5.94 -6.87 -13.18
CA GLU A 587 -6.66 -6.35 -14.34
C GLU A 587 -6.35 -4.85 -14.52
N ARG A 588 -6.33 -4.36 -15.76
CA ARG A 588 -6.03 -2.94 -16.06
C ARG A 588 -7.10 -1.99 -15.54
N LYS A 589 -8.35 -2.44 -15.49
CA LYS A 589 -9.48 -1.68 -14.97
C LYS A 589 -9.92 -2.30 -13.66
N TRP A 590 -10.37 -1.44 -12.76
CA TRP A 590 -10.93 -1.90 -11.50
C TRP A 590 -12.08 -2.88 -11.74
N ASN A 591 -12.02 -4.03 -11.05
CA ASN A 591 -13.03 -5.07 -11.12
C ASN A 591 -13.39 -5.53 -9.70
N PRO A 592 -14.63 -5.29 -9.23
CA PRO A 592 -15.05 -5.67 -7.88
C PRO A 592 -15.00 -7.18 -7.63
N SER A 593 -15.03 -8.00 -8.69
CA SER A 593 -14.95 -9.47 -8.59
C SER A 593 -13.60 -9.97 -8.09
N VAL A 594 -12.52 -9.20 -8.29
CA VAL A 594 -11.16 -9.60 -7.85
C VAL A 594 -11.13 -9.78 -6.34
N LYS A 595 -11.69 -8.84 -5.58
CA LYS A 595 -11.81 -8.94 -4.12
C LYS A 595 -12.61 -10.19 -3.72
N ALA A 596 -13.79 -10.37 -4.29
CA ALA A 596 -14.66 -11.52 -3.97
C ALA A 596 -13.95 -12.86 -4.24
N ASN A 597 -13.24 -12.98 -5.36
CA ASN A 597 -12.48 -14.17 -5.72
C ASN A 597 -11.31 -14.42 -4.75
N ASN A 598 -10.59 -13.36 -4.32
CA ASN A 598 -9.52 -13.51 -3.33
C ASN A 598 -10.07 -14.04 -2.01
N ILE A 599 -11.18 -13.47 -1.53
CA ILE A 599 -11.84 -13.90 -0.29
C ILE A 599 -12.23 -15.38 -0.37
N GLU A 600 -12.93 -15.80 -1.43
CA GLU A 600 -13.34 -17.20 -1.59
C GLU A 600 -12.14 -18.16 -1.58
N ILE A 601 -11.04 -17.79 -2.25
CA ILE A 601 -9.80 -18.59 -2.27
C ILE A 601 -9.20 -18.69 -0.87
N ILE A 602 -9.11 -17.58 -0.13
CA ILE A 602 -8.53 -17.55 1.21
C ILE A 602 -9.40 -18.36 2.18
N GLU A 603 -10.72 -18.18 2.16
CA GLU A 603 -11.65 -18.92 3.02
C GLU A 603 -11.57 -20.43 2.75
N LYS A 604 -11.53 -20.82 1.47
CA LYS A 604 -11.39 -22.23 1.07
C LYS A 604 -10.05 -22.83 1.51
N THR A 605 -8.98 -22.05 1.46
CA THR A 605 -7.63 -22.50 1.80
C THR A 605 -7.43 -22.61 3.31
N THR A 606 -7.93 -21.63 4.06
CA THR A 606 -7.73 -21.53 5.52
C THR A 606 -8.84 -22.22 6.32
N GLY A 607 -10.00 -22.46 5.71
CA GLY A 607 -11.21 -22.92 6.40
C GLY A 607 -11.81 -21.87 7.34
N LYS A 608 -11.31 -20.64 7.34
CA LYS A 608 -11.79 -19.53 8.18
C LYS A 608 -12.66 -18.61 7.33
N LYS A 609 -13.83 -18.24 7.87
CA LYS A 609 -14.70 -17.25 7.25
C LYS A 609 -14.12 -15.84 7.44
N ILE A 610 -14.20 -15.01 6.42
CA ILE A 610 -13.82 -13.59 6.44
C ILE A 610 -15.09 -12.76 6.37
N ASP A 611 -15.36 -11.99 7.42
CA ASP A 611 -16.50 -11.08 7.44
C ASP A 611 -16.13 -9.80 6.72
N LEU A 612 -16.84 -9.52 5.62
CA LEU A 612 -16.68 -8.30 4.84
C LEU A 612 -17.45 -7.16 5.50
N VAL A 613 -16.85 -5.98 5.50
CA VAL A 613 -17.46 -4.77 6.06
C VAL A 613 -18.46 -4.15 5.09
N ASP A 614 -19.54 -3.60 5.64
CA ASP A 614 -20.60 -2.94 4.88
C ASP A 614 -20.11 -1.69 4.15
N ASN A 615 -20.66 -1.41 2.97
CA ASN A 615 -20.38 -0.19 2.22
C ASN A 615 -21.45 0.89 2.41
N GLU A 616 -21.34 2.02 1.70
CA GLU A 616 -22.21 3.20 1.81
C GLU A 616 -23.71 2.94 1.60
N GLN A 617 -24.10 1.79 1.05
CA GLN A 617 -25.50 1.45 0.83
C GLN A 617 -26.27 1.20 2.13
N VAL A 618 -25.58 0.98 3.26
CA VAL A 618 -26.24 0.85 4.58
C VAL A 618 -26.58 2.20 5.22
N LEU A 619 -26.07 3.30 4.67
CA LEU A 619 -26.30 4.65 5.16
C LEU A 619 -27.52 5.28 4.48
N PRO A 620 -28.27 6.18 5.14
CA PRO A 620 -29.20 7.05 4.45
C PRO A 620 -28.47 7.85 3.36
N LYS A 621 -29.06 7.95 2.17
CA LYS A 621 -28.44 8.70 1.06
C LYS A 621 -28.38 10.20 1.41
N SER A 622 -27.18 10.79 1.36
CA SER A 622 -27.01 12.23 1.44
C SER A 622 -27.53 12.92 0.18
N LYS A 623 -27.79 14.23 0.27
CA LYS A 623 -28.17 15.04 -0.88
C LYS A 623 -27.10 14.97 -1.98
N LYS A 624 -25.81 15.03 -1.60
CA LYS A 624 -24.65 14.92 -2.50
C LYS A 624 -24.67 13.58 -3.26
N ARG A 625 -24.94 12.48 -2.57
CA ARG A 625 -25.09 11.16 -3.20
C ARG A 625 -26.26 11.10 -4.18
N GLN A 626 -27.43 11.63 -3.83
CA GLN A 626 -28.59 11.62 -4.72
C GLN A 626 -28.40 12.48 -5.97
N GLU A 627 -27.71 13.62 -5.84
CA GLU A 627 -27.61 14.61 -6.92
C GLU A 627 -26.35 14.48 -7.79
N ILE A 628 -25.28 13.86 -7.27
CA ILE A 628 -23.97 13.82 -7.94
C ILE A 628 -23.51 12.39 -8.23
N TYR A 629 -23.48 11.51 -7.21
CA TYR A 629 -22.84 10.20 -7.33
C TYR A 629 -23.78 9.08 -7.80
N GLU A 630 -25.01 9.07 -7.31
CA GLU A 630 -26.05 8.08 -7.56
C GLU A 630 -27.29 8.74 -8.17
N VAL A 631 -27.08 9.46 -9.27
CA VAL A 631 -28.18 10.08 -10.02
C VAL A 631 -29.08 8.99 -10.59
N GLU A 632 -30.33 8.94 -10.13
CA GLU A 632 -31.36 8.00 -10.59
C GLU A 632 -32.05 8.44 -11.89
#